data_AF-A0A382UD99-F1
#
_entry.id   AF-A0A382UD99-F1
#
_cell.length_a   1.000
_cell.length_b   1.000
_cell.length_c   1.000
_cell.angle_alpha   90.00
_cell.angle_beta   90.00
_cell.angle_gamma   90.00
#
_symmetry.space_group_name_H-M   'P 1'
#
loop_
_entity.id
_entity.type
_entity.pdbx_description
1 polymer ?
#
loop_
_entity_poly.entity_id
_entity_poly.type
_entity_poly.pdbx_seq_one_letter_code
_entity_poly.pdbx_strand_id
1 'polypeptide(L)'
;MPGPAPLDSIGIARLQYEGGGDWYANPSSLPNLLAAIRERAGMSVSRREVSVRALDPSLSDHPYLYMTGHGNVAFTPAERTALRAYLLEGGFLHADDNYGLDESFRSEIAEIFPDA
;
A
#
# COMPACT_ATOMS: atom_id res chain seq x y z
N MET A 1 -7.38 -14.12 20.05
CA MET A 1 -6.74 -13.15 19.13
C MET A 1 -5.42 -13.75 18.66
N PRO A 2 -5.15 -13.89 17.36
CA PRO A 2 -3.82 -14.30 16.91
C PRO A 2 -2.84 -13.11 17.06
N GLY A 3 -1.63 -13.38 17.52
CA GLY A 3 -0.60 -12.38 17.82
C GLY A 3 0.08 -11.76 16.59
N PRO A 4 0.93 -10.74 16.80
CA PRO A 4 1.64 -10.04 15.72
C PRO A 4 2.57 -10.99 14.95
N ALA A 5 2.85 -10.64 13.69
CA ALA A 5 3.84 -11.35 12.88
C ALA A 5 5.24 -11.22 13.54
N PRO A 6 6.14 -12.20 13.36
CA PRO A 6 7.50 -12.12 13.87
C PRO A 6 8.18 -10.82 13.40
N LEU A 7 8.92 -10.17 14.30
CA LEU A 7 9.59 -8.88 14.05
C LEU A 7 10.53 -8.88 12.83
N ASP A 8 11.02 -10.06 12.43
CA ASP A 8 11.95 -10.24 11.32
C ASP A 8 11.25 -10.60 9.99
N SER A 9 9.92 -10.47 9.91
CA SER A 9 9.15 -10.82 8.72
C SER A 9 8.70 -9.59 7.93
N ILE A 10 8.99 -9.56 6.63
CA ILE A 10 8.51 -8.51 5.73
C ILE A 10 7.01 -8.67 5.55
N GLY A 11 6.25 -7.66 5.98
CA GLY A 11 4.84 -7.48 5.64
C GLY A 11 4.67 -6.44 4.55
N ILE A 12 3.77 -6.70 3.61
CA ILE A 12 3.30 -5.71 2.64
C ILE A 12 1.82 -5.48 2.95
N ALA A 13 1.46 -4.24 3.29
CA ALA A 13 0.09 -3.88 3.58
C ALA A 13 -0.59 -3.30 2.35
N ARG A 14 -1.83 -3.72 2.08
CA ARG A 14 -2.64 -3.16 1.00
C ARG A 14 -3.26 -1.84 1.45
N LEU A 15 -3.01 -0.78 0.71
CA LEU A 15 -3.64 0.52 0.95
C LEU A 15 -5.06 0.50 0.39
N GLN A 16 -6.04 0.69 1.26
CA GLN A 16 -7.41 0.99 0.89
C GLN A 16 -7.53 2.48 0.56
N TYR A 17 -8.18 2.77 -0.57
CA TYR A 17 -8.44 4.12 -1.06
C TYR A 17 -9.89 4.23 -1.56
N GLU A 18 -10.37 5.46 -1.75
CA GLU A 18 -11.71 5.79 -2.25
C GLU A 18 -11.64 6.27 -3.71
N GLY A 19 -12.76 6.61 -4.34
CA GLY A 19 -12.78 7.13 -5.74
C GLY A 19 -13.42 6.18 -6.76
N GLY A 20 -14.04 5.10 -6.28
CA GLY A 20 -14.81 4.17 -7.12
C GLY A 20 -13.99 3.03 -7.72
N GLY A 21 -12.67 3.01 -7.53
CA GLY A 21 -11.83 1.87 -7.85
C GLY A 21 -11.91 0.73 -6.83
N ASP A 22 -11.61 -0.47 -7.28
CA ASP A 22 -11.57 -1.70 -6.48
C ASP A 22 -10.17 -1.95 -5.91
N TRP A 23 -9.83 -1.25 -4.82
CA TRP A 23 -8.54 -1.41 -4.11
C TRP A 23 -8.20 -2.87 -3.72
N TYR A 24 -9.22 -3.72 -3.61
CA TYR A 24 -9.13 -5.16 -3.31
C TYR A 24 -8.95 -6.05 -4.56
N ALA A 25 -8.69 -5.45 -5.74
CA ALA A 25 -8.41 -6.19 -6.96
C ALA A 25 -7.18 -7.11 -6.84
N ASN A 26 -7.11 -8.10 -7.72
CA ASN A 26 -6.02 -9.06 -7.82
C ASN A 26 -5.67 -9.70 -6.47
N PRO A 27 -6.57 -10.44 -5.82
CA PRO A 27 -6.35 -10.99 -4.48
C PRO A 27 -5.16 -11.96 -4.40
N SER A 28 -4.71 -12.51 -5.53
CA SER A 28 -3.52 -13.37 -5.61
C SER A 28 -2.19 -12.60 -5.75
N SER A 29 -2.21 -11.30 -6.11
CA SER A 29 -1.00 -10.50 -6.37
C SER A 29 -0.04 -10.48 -5.17
N LEU A 30 -0.51 -10.00 -4.02
CA LEU A 30 0.29 -9.91 -2.80
C LEU A 30 0.73 -11.26 -2.24
N PRO A 31 -0.15 -12.28 -2.12
CA PRO A 31 0.28 -13.63 -1.73
C PRO A 31 1.38 -14.21 -2.65
N ASN A 32 1.26 -14.01 -3.96
CA ASN A 32 2.25 -14.48 -4.93
C ASN A 32 3.57 -13.70 -4.82
N LEU A 33 3.52 -12.39 -4.63
CA LEU A 33 4.70 -11.56 -4.42
C LEU A 33 5.45 -11.96 -3.14
N LEU A 34 4.75 -12.10 -2.02
CA LEU A 34 5.36 -12.54 -0.76
C LEU A 34 5.93 -13.96 -0.88
N ALA A 35 5.25 -14.86 -1.59
CA ALA A 35 5.78 -16.19 -1.86
C ALA A 35 7.08 -16.15 -2.70
N ALA A 36 7.11 -15.32 -3.74
CA ALA A 36 8.30 -15.15 -4.58
C ALA A 36 9.46 -14.51 -3.82
N ILE A 37 9.22 -13.52 -2.95
CA ILE A 37 10.24 -12.92 -2.08
C ILE A 37 10.85 -13.99 -1.17
N ARG A 38 10.01 -14.79 -0.52
CA ARG A 38 10.46 -15.89 0.34
C ARG A 38 11.31 -16.92 -0.42
N GLU A 39 10.84 -17.34 -1.59
CA GLU A 39 11.50 -18.38 -2.39
C GLU A 39 12.83 -17.89 -3.01
N ARG A 40 12.86 -16.66 -3.52
CA ARG A 40 13.97 -16.16 -4.34
C ARG A 40 15.00 -15.35 -3.55
N ALA A 41 14.58 -14.64 -2.51
CA ALA A 41 15.46 -13.84 -1.67
C ALA A 41 15.76 -14.50 -0.31
N GLY A 42 15.12 -15.63 0.02
CA GLY A 42 15.33 -16.34 1.29
C GLY A 42 14.86 -15.55 2.52
N MET A 43 14.05 -14.52 2.33
CA MET A 43 13.59 -13.63 3.40
C MET A 43 12.35 -14.20 4.10
N SER A 44 12.27 -13.99 5.41
CA SER A 44 11.03 -14.22 6.15
C SER A 44 9.98 -13.19 5.72
N VAL A 45 8.79 -13.67 5.36
CA VAL A 45 7.66 -12.83 4.95
C VAL A 45 6.44 -13.13 5.81
N SER A 46 5.62 -12.11 6.05
CA SER A 46 4.31 -12.30 6.66
C SER A 46 3.47 -13.23 5.79
N ARG A 47 2.75 -14.16 6.44
CA ARG A 47 1.79 -15.04 5.76
C ARG A 47 0.39 -14.44 5.68
N ARG A 48 0.18 -13.29 6.34
CA ARG A 48 -1.11 -12.63 6.44
C ARG A 48 -1.06 -11.31 5.69
N GLU A 49 -2.00 -11.17 4.75
CA GLU A 49 -2.31 -9.89 4.13
C GLU A 49 -3.00 -8.99 5.16
N VAL A 50 -2.57 -7.74 5.19
CA VAL A 50 -3.14 -6.69 6.03
C VAL A 50 -3.59 -5.59 5.08
N SER A 51 -4.81 -5.09 5.28
CA SER A 51 -5.29 -3.90 4.60
C SER A 51 -5.30 -2.76 5.59
N VAL A 52 -4.89 -1.58 5.16
CA VAL A 52 -4.82 -0.35 5.97
C VAL A 52 -5.34 0.85 5.18
N ARG A 53 -5.84 1.85 5.90
CA ARG A 53 -6.20 3.16 5.37
C ARG A 53 -5.12 4.18 5.70
N ALA A 54 -5.05 5.25 4.92
CA ALA A 54 -4.09 6.33 5.14
C ALA A 54 -4.20 7.02 6.51
N LEU A 55 -5.37 6.96 7.17
CA LEU A 55 -5.58 7.51 8.51
C LEU A 55 -5.55 6.46 9.63
N ASP A 56 -5.24 5.20 9.32
CA ASP A 56 -5.16 4.17 10.35
C ASP A 56 -3.96 4.45 11.27
N PRO A 57 -4.13 4.39 12.61
CA PRO A 57 -3.02 4.62 13.55
C PRO A 57 -1.85 3.65 13.40
N SER A 58 -2.08 2.48 12.80
CA SER A 58 -1.07 1.46 12.54
C SER A 58 -0.40 1.60 11.16
N LEU A 59 -0.67 2.67 10.39
CA LEU A 59 -0.06 2.85 9.06
C LEU A 59 1.47 2.80 9.13
N SER A 60 2.06 3.43 10.15
CA SER A 60 3.51 3.48 10.39
C SER A 60 4.11 2.12 10.78
N ASP A 61 3.30 1.15 11.22
CA ASP A 61 3.75 -0.22 11.48
C ASP A 61 4.00 -1.00 10.17
N HIS A 62 3.64 -0.42 9.02
CA HIS A 62 3.76 -1.02 7.70
C HIS A 62 4.70 -0.20 6.81
N PRO A 63 6.01 -0.50 6.79
CA PRO A 63 6.99 0.28 6.00
C PRO A 63 6.84 0.10 4.48
N TYR A 64 6.05 -0.88 4.03
CA TYR A 64 5.75 -1.13 2.63
C TYR A 64 4.24 -1.20 2.44
N LEU A 65 3.70 -0.23 1.69
CA LEU A 65 2.34 -0.22 1.18
C LEU A 65 2.29 -0.66 -0.28
N TYR A 66 1.23 -1.37 -0.62
CA TYR A 66 0.89 -1.76 -1.97
C TYR A 66 -0.51 -1.28 -2.32
N MET A 67 -0.69 -0.73 -3.51
CA MET A 67 -2.00 -0.37 -4.05
C MET A 67 -2.15 -0.85 -5.48
N THR A 68 -3.37 -1.23 -5.84
CA THR A 68 -3.78 -1.63 -7.19
C THR A 68 -5.28 -1.42 -7.32
N GLY A 69 -5.82 -1.49 -8.53
CA GLY A 69 -7.26 -1.44 -8.79
C GLY A 69 -7.56 -0.94 -10.20
N HIS A 70 -8.84 -0.72 -10.48
CA HIS A 70 -9.34 -0.20 -11.74
C HIS A 70 -9.80 1.25 -11.60
N GLY A 71 -9.44 2.09 -12.56
CA GLY A 71 -9.92 3.47 -12.67
C GLY A 71 -9.40 4.38 -11.57
N ASN A 72 -10.30 5.16 -10.97
CA ASN A 72 -9.91 6.32 -10.17
C ASN A 72 -9.51 5.98 -8.73
N VAL A 73 -8.39 6.57 -8.32
CA VAL A 73 -7.93 6.73 -6.94
C VAL A 73 -8.27 8.15 -6.51
N ALA A 74 -8.79 8.28 -5.29
CA ALA A 74 -8.97 9.57 -4.64
C ALA A 74 -8.62 9.46 -3.16
N PHE A 75 -7.97 10.50 -2.65
CA PHE A 75 -7.70 10.67 -1.22
C PHE A 75 -8.32 11.99 -0.75
N THR A 76 -8.84 11.98 0.48
CA THR A 76 -9.25 13.20 1.17
C THR A 76 -8.02 14.05 1.52
N PRO A 77 -8.19 15.37 1.77
CA PRO A 77 -7.07 16.23 2.18
C PRO A 77 -6.31 15.71 3.41
N ALA A 78 -7.02 15.08 4.36
CA ALA A 78 -6.42 14.47 5.54
C ALA A 78 -5.58 13.24 5.18
N GLU A 79 -6.10 12.37 4.31
CA GLU A 79 -5.36 11.18 3.83
C GLU A 79 -4.12 11.58 3.03
N ARG A 80 -4.21 12.59 2.16
CA ARG A 80 -3.04 13.12 1.45
C ARG A 80 -1.96 13.61 2.41
N THR A 81 -2.36 14.35 3.45
CA THR A 81 -1.44 14.84 4.48
C THR A 81 -0.76 13.68 5.21
N ALA A 82 -1.52 12.65 5.58
CA ALA A 82 -0.99 11.48 6.27
C ALA A 82 -0.06 10.64 5.36
N LEU A 83 -0.44 10.40 4.10
CA LEU A 83 0.40 9.70 3.12
C LEU A 83 1.70 10.48 2.85
N ARG A 84 1.63 11.81 2.75
CA ARG A 84 2.83 12.65 2.61
C ARG A 84 3.78 12.46 3.79
N ALA A 85 3.25 12.52 5.02
CA ALA A 85 4.07 12.33 6.23
C ALA A 85 4.69 10.93 6.25
N TYR A 86 3.89 9.89 6.02
CA TYR A 86 4.32 8.49 5.95
C TYR A 86 5.48 8.29 4.94
N LEU A 87 5.35 8.83 3.73
CA LEU A 87 6.36 8.69 2.69
C LEU A 87 7.64 9.47 3.02
N LEU A 88 7.53 10.65 3.64
CA LEU A 88 8.70 11.43 4.08
C LEU A 88 9.41 10.83 5.30
N GLU A 89 8.69 10.07 6.12
CA GLU A 89 9.24 9.34 7.27
C GLU A 89 9.91 8.01 6.86
N GLY A 90 10.00 7.72 5.56
CA GLY A 90 10.70 6.56 5.00
C GLY A 90 9.79 5.40 4.62
N GLY A 91 8.47 5.59 4.66
CA GLY A 91 7.51 4.65 4.10
C GLY A 91 7.66 4.50 2.59
N PHE A 92 7.30 3.31 2.07
CA PHE A 92 7.38 3.00 0.65
C PHE A 92 6.00 2.65 0.09
N LEU A 93 5.61 3.25 -1.04
CA LEU A 93 4.37 2.95 -1.74
C LEU A 93 4.64 2.35 -3.13
N HIS A 94 4.18 1.12 -3.33
CA HIS A 94 4.15 0.45 -4.62
C HIS A 94 2.75 0.55 -5.22
N ALA A 95 2.60 1.31 -6.31
CA ALA A 95 1.37 1.36 -7.08
C ALA A 95 1.47 0.47 -8.33
N ASP A 96 0.58 -0.51 -8.43
CA ASP A 96 0.46 -1.43 -9.57
C ASP A 96 -0.81 -1.12 -10.37
N ASP A 97 -0.65 -0.48 -11.53
CA ASP A 97 -1.76 -0.17 -12.42
C ASP A 97 -2.27 -1.42 -13.14
N ASN A 98 -3.35 -1.98 -12.61
CA ASN A 98 -4.04 -3.10 -13.23
C ASN A 98 -4.92 -2.65 -14.42
N TYR A 99 -5.56 -1.48 -14.31
CA TYR A 99 -6.43 -0.94 -15.37
C TYR A 99 -6.78 0.55 -15.16
N GLY A 100 -5.97 1.45 -15.71
CA GLY A 100 -6.30 2.87 -15.79
C GLY A 100 -6.17 3.64 -14.47
N LEU A 101 -5.31 3.16 -13.57
CA LEU A 101 -4.99 3.80 -12.29
C LEU A 101 -3.97 4.94 -12.46
N ASP A 102 -3.06 4.85 -13.46
CA ASP A 102 -1.90 5.76 -13.61
C ASP A 102 -2.27 7.25 -13.58
N GLU A 103 -3.27 7.69 -14.35
CA GLU A 103 -3.63 9.11 -14.45
C GLU A 103 -4.14 9.67 -13.12
N SER A 104 -5.09 8.97 -12.49
CA SER A 104 -5.65 9.40 -11.19
C SER A 104 -4.62 9.33 -10.07
N PHE A 105 -3.77 8.30 -10.07
CA PHE A 105 -2.68 8.17 -9.10
C PHE A 105 -1.66 9.30 -9.23
N ARG A 106 -1.23 9.64 -10.46
CA ARG A 106 -0.30 10.75 -10.69
C ARG A 106 -0.89 12.09 -10.24
N SER A 107 -2.18 12.30 -10.46
CA SER A 107 -2.89 13.49 -9.97
C SER A 107 -2.84 13.58 -8.43
N GLU A 108 -3.15 12.48 -7.74
CA GLU A 108 -3.08 12.43 -6.27
C GLU A 108 -1.64 12.60 -5.74
N ILE A 109 -0.63 12.03 -6.41
CA ILE A 109 0.78 12.22 -6.03
C ILE A 109 1.22 13.68 -6.21
N ALA A 110 0.77 14.37 -7.27
CA ALA A 110 1.04 15.79 -7.46
C ALA A 110 0.39 16.65 -6.36
N GLU A 111 -0.79 16.29 -5.87
CA GLU A 111 -1.45 16.93 -4.73
C GLU A 111 -0.74 16.64 -3.40
N ILE A 112 -0.18 15.44 -3.23
CA ILE A 112 0.59 15.03 -2.04
C ILE A 112 1.96 15.72 -2.02
N PHE A 113 2.59 15.91 -3.18
CA PHE A 113 3.90 16.54 -3.33
C PHE A 113 3.88 17.67 -4.38
N PRO A 114 3.26 18.82 -4.06
CA PRO A 114 3.11 19.92 -5.02
C PRO A 114 4.43 20.61 -5.42
N ASP A 115 5.49 20.43 -4.61
CA ASP A 115 6.80 21.09 -4.78
C ASP A 115 7.91 20.16 -5.32
N ALA A 116 7.56 18.93 -5.74
CA ALA A 116 8.52 17.91 -6.17
C ALA A 116 8.91 18.00 -7.65
#